data_AF-A0AAD8CF53-F1
#
_entry.id   AF-A0AAD8CF53-F1
#
_cell.length_a   1.000
_cell.length_b   1.000
_cell.length_c   1.000
_cell.angle_alpha   90.00
_cell.angle_beta   90.00
_cell.angle_gamma   90.00
#
_symmetry.space_group_name_H-M   'P 1'
#
loop_
_entity.id
_entity.type
_entity.pdbx_description
1 polymer ?
#
loop_
_entity_poly.entity_id
_entity_poly.type
_entity_poly.pdbx_seq_one_letter_code
_entity_poly.pdbx_strand_id
1 'polypeptide(L)'
;MLVRAPLFCHVLQVLFLNPGIQEIMGYLIQRRRSNVVGTEQRYTNLLLCVQEMPKERSTNSCYTAGVVKLDQGDELELVIPDRPNAKISMDADSTFLALYNSCKLLWIR
;
A
#
# COMPACT_ATOMS: atom_id res chain seq x y z
N MET A 1 4.62 2.24 10.36
CA MET A 1 4.58 0.99 11.18
C MET A 1 5.99 0.41 11.29
N LEU A 2 6.45 -0.01 12.48
CA LEU A 2 7.83 -0.47 12.71
C LEU A 2 8.03 -1.98 12.47
N VAL A 3 9.07 -2.34 11.70
CA VAL A 3 9.40 -3.72 11.31
C VAL A 3 10.29 -4.42 12.35
N ARG A 4 9.96 -5.68 12.71
CA ARG A 4 10.72 -6.50 13.69
C ARG A 4 11.25 -7.84 13.15
N ALA A 5 10.97 -8.20 11.90
CA ALA A 5 11.36 -9.47 11.28
C ALA A 5 11.90 -9.25 9.84
N PRO A 6 12.53 -10.22 9.17
CA PRO A 6 13.15 -9.99 7.87
C PRO A 6 12.22 -10.17 6.66
N LEU A 7 11.14 -10.94 6.77
CA LEU A 7 10.24 -11.26 5.65
C LEU A 7 8.80 -11.03 6.06
N PHE A 8 8.06 -10.27 5.25
CA PHE A 8 6.65 -9.98 5.48
C PHE A 8 5.82 -10.20 4.24
N CYS A 9 4.65 -10.80 4.45
CA CYS A 9 3.55 -10.64 3.54
C CYS A 9 2.69 -9.49 3.97
N HIS A 10 2.25 -8.73 2.98
CA HIS A 10 1.36 -7.63 3.20
C HIS A 10 0.15 -7.78 2.31
N VAL A 11 -0.98 -7.38 2.87
CA VAL A 11 -2.23 -7.22 2.18
C VAL A 11 -2.71 -5.82 2.47
N LEU A 12 -3.11 -5.10 1.43
CA LEU A 12 -3.59 -3.74 1.55
C LEU A 12 -4.81 -3.52 0.70
N GLN A 13 -5.77 -2.80 1.26
CA GLN A 13 -6.93 -2.31 0.55
C GLN A 13 -7.21 -0.86 0.94
N VAL A 14 -7.61 -0.07 -0.04
CA VAL A 14 -8.19 1.26 0.17
C VAL A 14 -9.47 1.36 -0.64
N LEU A 15 -10.55 1.78 0.01
CA LEU A 15 -11.80 2.12 -0.67
C LEU A 15 -11.81 3.61 -1.01
N PHE A 16 -11.76 3.93 -2.29
CA PHE A 16 -11.86 5.30 -2.80
C PHE A 16 -13.32 5.69 -3.02
N LEU A 17 -13.71 6.85 -2.48
CA LEU A 17 -15.05 7.41 -2.53
C LEU A 17 -15.11 8.70 -3.38
N ASN A 18 -14.04 9.01 -4.14
CA ASN A 18 -13.86 10.27 -4.88
C ASN A 18 -14.89 10.41 -6.02
N PRO A 19 -15.93 11.26 -5.90
CA PRO A 19 -16.92 11.46 -6.96
C PRO A 19 -16.32 12.31 -8.08
N GLY A 20 -16.29 11.80 -9.31
CA GLY A 20 -16.31 12.58 -10.57
C GLY A 20 -15.16 13.55 -10.92
N ILE A 21 -14.18 13.82 -10.05
CA ILE A 21 -13.13 14.82 -10.33
C ILE A 21 -11.89 14.19 -10.98
N GLN A 22 -11.63 12.90 -10.76
CA GLN A 22 -10.37 12.25 -11.13
C GLN A 22 -10.63 10.86 -11.72
N GLU A 23 -10.12 10.60 -12.93
CA GLU A 23 -10.32 9.34 -13.66
C GLU A 23 -9.51 8.19 -13.06
N ILE A 24 -8.43 8.48 -12.32
CA ILE A 24 -7.52 7.48 -11.76
C ILE A 24 -7.18 7.84 -10.31
N MET A 25 -7.36 6.86 -9.43
CA MET A 25 -6.96 6.87 -8.03
C MET A 25 -6.06 5.68 -7.72
N GLY A 26 -5.28 5.79 -6.65
CA GLY A 26 -4.34 4.76 -6.28
C GLY A 26 -3.55 5.12 -5.06
N TYR A 27 -2.78 4.16 -4.57
CA TYR A 27 -1.83 4.35 -3.49
C TYR A 27 -0.57 3.56 -3.78
N LEU A 28 0.51 3.95 -3.10
CA LEU A 28 1.74 3.18 -3.04
C LEU A 28 2.09 2.85 -1.60
N ILE A 29 2.76 1.72 -1.41
CA ILE A 29 3.42 1.40 -0.16
C ILE A 29 4.88 1.82 -0.27
N GLN A 30 5.26 2.78 0.56
CA GLN A 30 6.62 3.27 0.64
C GLN A 30 7.32 2.65 1.84
N ARG A 31 8.54 2.15 1.60
CA ARG A 31 9.48 1.75 2.63
C ARG A 31 10.40 2.91 2.94
N ARG A 32 10.49 3.27 4.20
CA ARG A 32 11.57 4.11 4.74
C ARG A 32 12.58 3.20 5.43
N ARG A 33 13.80 3.15 4.88
CA ARG A 33 14.87 2.28 5.38
C ARG A 33 15.45 2.84 6.68
N SER A 34 15.59 2.01 7.71
CA SER A 34 16.26 2.38 8.96
C SER A 34 17.73 2.71 8.73
N ASN A 35 18.39 1.87 7.92
CA ASN A 35 19.78 1.99 7.53
C ASN A 35 19.90 2.19 6.02
N VAL A 36 20.80 3.09 5.61
CA VAL A 36 21.11 3.37 4.20
C VAL A 36 22.60 3.17 4.02
N VAL A 37 22.99 2.40 3.01
CA VAL A 37 24.40 2.13 2.70
C VAL A 37 24.76 2.78 1.36
N GLY A 38 25.84 3.54 1.33
CA GLY A 38 26.33 4.17 0.10
C GLY A 38 25.32 5.13 -0.53
N THR A 39 24.94 4.86 -1.78
CA THR A 39 24.03 5.70 -2.60
C THR A 39 22.59 5.20 -2.61
N GLU A 40 22.23 4.27 -1.72
CA GLU A 40 20.87 3.76 -1.64
C GLU A 40 19.87 4.85 -1.26
N GLN A 41 18.64 4.76 -1.77
CA GLN A 41 17.59 5.69 -1.43
C GLN A 41 16.98 5.35 -0.06
N ARG A 42 16.80 6.38 0.78
CA ARG A 42 16.13 6.27 2.09
C ARG A 42 14.68 5.81 1.96
N TYR A 43 14.01 6.24 0.89
CA TYR A 43 12.62 5.91 0.58
C TYR A 43 12.58 5.08 -0.70
N THR A 44 11.78 4.02 -0.72
CA THR A 44 11.60 3.18 -1.90
C THR A 44 10.15 2.73 -2.01
N ASN A 45 9.57 2.81 -3.21
CA ASN A 45 8.21 2.32 -3.46
C ASN A 45 8.25 0.79 -3.62
N LEU A 46 7.42 0.07 -2.86
CA LEU A 46 7.37 -1.38 -2.87
C LEU A 46 6.28 -1.89 -3.80
N LEU A 47 5.04 -1.49 -3.54
CA LEU A 47 3.86 -1.85 -4.33
C LEU A 47 3.08 -0.59 -4.71
N LEU A 48 2.37 -0.70 -5.81
CA LEU A 48 1.45 0.30 -6.33
C LEU A 48 0.10 -0.37 -6.60
N CYS A 49 -0.98 0.30 -6.24
CA CYS A 49 -2.32 -0.04 -6.68
C CYS A 49 -2.91 1.17 -7.41
N VAL A 50 -3.51 0.92 -8.58
CA VAL A 50 -4.17 1.94 -9.40
C VAL A 50 -5.55 1.42 -9.81
N GLN A 51 -6.54 2.30 -9.77
CA GLN A 51 -7.92 2.03 -10.15
C GLN A 51 -8.48 3.20 -10.94
N GLU A 52 -9.16 2.87 -12.04
CA GLU A 52 -10.00 3.84 -12.74
C GLU A 52 -11.24 4.12 -11.91
N MET A 53 -11.69 5.38 -11.87
CA MET A 53 -12.88 5.80 -11.12
C MET A 53 -13.96 6.27 -12.09
N PRO A 54 -15.17 5.69 -12.05
CA PRO A 54 -16.26 6.14 -12.91
C PRO A 54 -16.71 7.55 -12.51
N LYS A 55 -17.23 8.33 -13.48
CA LYS A 55 -17.68 9.71 -13.24
C LYS A 55 -18.86 9.78 -12.27
N GLU A 56 -19.72 8.77 -12.30
CA GLU A 56 -20.88 8.64 -11.43
C GLU A 56 -20.68 7.47 -10.46
N ARG A 57 -21.09 7.66 -9.20
CA ARG A 57 -21.08 6.62 -8.15
C ARG A 57 -19.71 5.90 -8.02
N SER A 58 -18.63 6.66 -8.03
CA SER A 58 -17.27 6.14 -7.86
C SER A 58 -17.03 5.63 -6.44
N THR A 59 -17.13 4.32 -6.30
CA THR A 59 -16.86 3.58 -5.07
C THR A 59 -16.08 2.33 -5.45
N ASN A 60 -14.76 2.46 -5.54
CA ASN A 60 -13.89 1.38 -5.99
C ASN A 60 -12.85 1.06 -4.91
N SER A 61 -12.72 -0.22 -4.61
CA SER A 61 -11.64 -0.75 -3.79
C SER A 61 -10.40 -0.98 -4.66
N CYS A 62 -9.25 -0.51 -4.20
CA CYS A 62 -7.96 -0.87 -4.78
C CYS A 62 -7.23 -1.81 -3.83
N TYR A 63 -6.99 -3.06 -4.25
CA TYR A 63 -6.36 -4.10 -3.44
C TYR A 63 -5.00 -4.47 -4.02
N THR A 64 -4.00 -4.64 -3.16
CA THR A 64 -2.71 -5.20 -3.54
C THR A 64 -2.15 -6.09 -2.42
N ALA A 65 -1.38 -7.09 -2.80
CA ALA A 65 -0.72 -7.98 -1.86
C ALA A 65 0.63 -8.42 -2.42
N GLY A 66 1.57 -8.71 -1.53
CA GLY A 66 2.90 -9.14 -1.96
C GLY A 66 3.78 -9.61 -0.81
N VAL A 67 4.93 -10.17 -1.21
CA VAL A 67 6.01 -10.55 -0.28
C VAL A 67 7.14 -9.55 -0.43
N VAL A 68 7.55 -8.95 0.68
CA VAL A 68 8.67 -8.00 0.71
C VAL A 68 9.64 -8.37 1.81
N LYS A 69 10.93 -8.23 1.51
CA LYS A 69 11.98 -8.31 2.52
C LYS A 69 12.15 -6.92 3.15
N LEU A 70 12.04 -6.85 4.46
CA LEU A 70 12.18 -5.62 5.24
C LEU A 70 13.23 -5.85 6.32
N ASP A 71 14.02 -4.83 6.61
CA ASP A 71 15.03 -4.91 7.66
C ASP A 71 14.44 -4.42 8.98
N GLN A 72 15.01 -4.90 10.08
CA GLN A 72 14.55 -4.48 11.41
C GLN A 72 14.69 -2.96 11.55
N GLY A 73 13.64 -2.33 12.07
CA GLY A 73 13.57 -0.88 12.25
C GLY A 73 13.07 -0.12 11.03
N ASP A 74 12.86 -0.78 9.89
CA ASP A 74 12.22 -0.12 8.75
C ASP A 74 10.80 0.32 9.08
N GLU A 75 10.35 1.32 8.33
CA GLU A 75 8.98 1.82 8.40
C GLU A 75 8.27 1.64 7.07
N LEU A 76 7.02 1.22 7.14
CA LEU A 76 6.09 1.25 6.02
C LEU A 76 5.07 2.37 6.19
N GLU A 77 4.78 3.03 5.07
CA GLU A 77 3.78 4.09 4.94
C GLU A 77 2.93 3.88 3.68
N LEU A 78 1.65 4.18 3.80
CA LEU A 78 0.73 4.26 2.66
C LEU A 78 0.69 5.71 2.17
N VAL A 79 0.97 5.91 0.89
CA VAL A 79 0.98 7.24 0.28
C VAL A 79 -0.02 7.27 -0.87
N ILE A 80 -0.88 8.27 -0.88
CA ILE A 80 -1.76 8.59 -2.02
C ILE A 80 -1.13 9.79 -2.75
N PRO A 81 -0.37 9.57 -3.82
CA PRO A 81 0.44 10.63 -4.44
C PRO A 81 -0.44 11.69 -5.11
N ASP A 82 -0.05 12.96 -4.96
CA ASP A 82 -0.67 14.11 -5.65
C ASP A 82 -2.20 14.25 -5.47
N ARG A 83 -2.74 13.70 -4.39
CA ARG A 83 -4.17 13.73 -4.04
C ARG A 83 -4.41 14.10 -2.57
N PRO A 84 -4.09 15.34 -2.14
CA PRO A 84 -4.24 15.77 -0.74
C PRO A 84 -5.69 15.75 -0.25
N ASN A 85 -6.66 15.85 -1.16
CA ASN A 85 -8.09 15.84 -0.86
C ASN A 85 -8.77 14.52 -1.23
N ALA A 86 -8.02 13.41 -1.28
CA ALA A 86 -8.59 12.10 -1.56
C ALA A 86 -9.66 11.74 -0.52
N LYS A 87 -10.84 11.33 -0.98
CA LYS A 87 -11.90 10.81 -0.13
C LYS A 87 -11.79 9.29 -0.09
N ILE A 88 -11.38 8.78 1.06
CA ILE A 88 -11.31 7.33 1.30
C ILE A 88 -12.29 6.95 2.40
N SER A 89 -12.76 5.71 2.36
CA SER A 89 -13.43 5.13 3.53
C SER A 89 -12.43 4.96 4.65
N MET A 90 -12.83 5.30 5.87
CA MET A 90 -12.05 5.08 7.09
C MET A 90 -12.51 3.82 7.85
N ASP A 91 -13.51 3.11 7.34
CA ASP A 91 -13.99 1.87 7.96
C ASP A 91 -12.96 0.76 7.79
N ALA A 92 -12.68 0.02 8.86
CA ALA A 92 -11.57 -0.94 8.92
C ALA A 92 -11.79 -2.19 8.04
N ASP A 93 -13.04 -2.46 7.65
CA ASP A 93 -13.41 -3.53 6.73
C ASP A 93 -13.16 -3.17 5.26
N SER A 94 -13.10 -1.88 4.95
CA SER A 94 -12.96 -1.35 3.59
C SER A 94 -11.58 -0.78 3.29
N THR A 95 -10.90 -0.20 4.29
CA THR A 95 -9.53 0.31 4.17
C THR A 95 -8.64 -0.24 5.28
N PHE A 96 -7.64 -1.06 4.93
CA PHE A 96 -6.77 -1.73 5.90
C PHE A 96 -5.41 -2.10 5.32
N LEU A 97 -4.38 -2.14 6.18
CA LEU A 97 -3.07 -2.72 5.93
C LEU A 97 -2.81 -3.85 6.94
N ALA A 98 -2.58 -5.06 6.45
CA ALA A 98 -2.24 -6.21 7.26
C ALA A 98 -0.83 -6.72 6.92
N LEU A 99 -0.02 -6.98 7.95
CA LEU A 99 1.32 -7.56 7.82
C LEU A 99 1.38 -8.93 8.52
N TYR A 100 1.94 -9.92 7.84
CA TYR A 100 2.07 -11.29 8.30
C TYR A 100 3.52 -11.75 8.20
N ASN A 101 4.06 -12.35 9.26
CA ASN A 101 5.45 -12.84 9.33
C ASN A 101 5.67 -14.17 8.58
N SER A 102 4.60 -14.88 8.21
CA SER A 102 4.69 -16.24 7.66
C SER A 102 3.83 -16.34 6.42
N CYS A 103 4.46 -16.18 5.26
CA CYS A 103 3.79 -16.32 3.99
C CYS A 103 3.99 -17.71 3.40
N LYS A 104 2.91 -18.48 3.30
CA LYS A 104 2.92 -19.76 2.61
C LYS A 104 2.55 -19.49 1.15
N LEU A 105 3.55 -19.42 0.28
CA LEU A 105 3.34 -19.33 -1.17
C LEU A 105 2.69 -20.63 -1.63
N LEU A 106 1.38 -20.60 -1.88
CA LEU A 106 0.68 -21.69 -2.52
C LEU A 106 0.90 -21.55 -4.03
N TRP A 107 1.85 -22.33 -4.56
CA TRP A 107 2.03 -22.44 -6.00
C TRP A 107 0.81 -23.17 -6.57
N ILE A 108 -0.05 -22.46 -7.30
CA ILE A 108 -1.07 -23.09 -8.13
C ILE A 108 -0.31 -23.83 -9.24
N ARG A 109 -0.40 -25.16 -9.24
CA ARG A 109 0.08 -26.01 -10.35
C ARG A 109 -1.02 -26.16 -11.39
#